data_AF-A0A9E3DQF0-F1
#
_entry.id   AF-A0A9E3DQF0-F1
#
_cell.length_a   1.000
_cell.length_b   1.000
_cell.length_c   1.000
_cell.angle_alpha   90.00
_cell.angle_beta   90.00
_cell.angle_gamma   90.00
#
_symmetry.space_group_name_H-M   'P 1'
#
loop_
_entity.id
_entity.type
_entity.pdbx_description
1 polymer ?
#
loop_
_entity_poly.entity_id
_entity_poly.type
_entity_poly.pdbx_seq_one_letter_code
_entity_poly.pdbx_strand_id
1 'polypeptide(L)'
;RTISIIGAVAILIVYAIWTVQYLRSGQDQPEAGERPRLSTRASVIMLAVGATASVFVSDWFVHALRPTIDTLHISQAFAGLVIVAIAGNAVENVAGIALSYRGRAELAIAVVKNSVAQIAAFLYPALVLVSLLTATRLTFAIAPVYIGALFGTAVIVWQITGDGEATVFEGAALVATFVILAAVAAFES
;
A
#
# COMPACT_ATOMS: atom_id res chain seq x y z
N ARG A 1 -4.35 -21.30 -9.03
CA ARG A 1 -2.86 -21.22 -8.94
C ARG A 1 -2.23 -20.74 -10.24
N THR A 2 -2.35 -21.46 -11.37
CA THR A 2 -1.79 -21.05 -12.66
C THR A 2 -2.28 -19.67 -13.11
N ILE A 3 -3.59 -19.41 -12.96
CA ILE A 3 -4.20 -18.10 -13.26
C ILE A 3 -3.53 -16.97 -12.45
N SER A 4 -3.20 -17.21 -11.18
CA SER A 4 -2.56 -16.19 -10.34
C SER A 4 -1.13 -15.89 -10.78
N ILE A 5 -0.38 -16.91 -11.24
CA ILE A 5 0.97 -16.71 -11.77
C ILE A 5 0.91 -15.94 -13.08
N ILE A 6 0.02 -16.34 -14.00
CA ILE A 6 -0.18 -15.66 -15.29
C ILE A 6 -0.59 -14.20 -15.04
N GLY A 7 -1.55 -13.96 -14.15
CA GLY A 7 -1.98 -12.62 -13.77
C GLY A 7 -0.84 -11.79 -13.18
N ALA A 8 -0.05 -12.35 -12.26
CA ALA A 8 1.09 -11.66 -11.67
C ALA A 8 2.13 -11.26 -12.72
N VAL A 9 2.50 -12.18 -13.61
CA VAL A 9 3.45 -11.91 -14.70
C VAL A 9 2.90 -10.84 -15.65
N ALA A 10 1.64 -10.94 -16.05
CA ALA A 10 1.01 -9.97 -16.95
C ALA A 10 1.00 -8.56 -16.33
N ILE A 11 0.59 -8.43 -15.06
CA ILE A 11 0.55 -7.15 -14.36
C ILE A 11 1.97 -6.57 -14.21
N LEU A 12 2.97 -7.40 -13.87
CA LEU A 12 4.37 -6.94 -13.77
C LEU A 12 4.95 -6.51 -15.11
N ILE A 13 4.57 -7.15 -16.22
CA ILE A 13 4.96 -6.70 -17.57
C ILE A 13 4.36 -5.32 -17.85
N VAL A 14 3.08 -5.11 -17.54
CA VAL A 14 2.43 -3.79 -17.69
C VAL A 14 3.13 -2.74 -16.83
N TYR A 15 3.42 -3.05 -15.57
CA TYR A 15 4.15 -2.16 -14.68
C TYR A 15 5.55 -1.85 -15.22
N ALA A 16 6.30 -2.85 -15.70
CA ALA A 16 7.64 -2.65 -16.27
C ALA A 16 7.60 -1.78 -17.53
N ILE A 17 6.64 -1.99 -18.43
CA ILE A 17 6.45 -1.15 -19.63
C ILE A 17 6.17 0.29 -19.20
N TRP A 18 5.24 0.49 -18.27
CA TRP A 18 4.90 1.81 -17.75
C TRP A 18 6.11 2.49 -17.10
N THR A 19 6.88 1.80 -16.26
CA THR A 19 8.08 2.34 -15.61
C THR A 19 9.16 2.70 -16.63
N VAL A 20 9.42 1.86 -17.63
CA VAL A 20 10.41 2.16 -18.67
C VAL A 20 9.99 3.37 -19.50
N GLN A 21 8.71 3.49 -19.84
CA GLN A 21 8.20 4.67 -20.55
C GLN A 21 8.31 5.91 -19.68
N TYR A 22 7.90 5.84 -18.41
CA TYR A 22 7.98 6.94 -17.45
C TYR A 22 9.41 7.46 -17.28
N LEU A 23 10.38 6.55 -17.10
CA LEU A 23 11.81 6.89 -16.98
C LEU A 23 12.39 7.49 -18.26
N ARG A 24 11.89 7.07 -19.44
CA ARG A 24 12.33 7.62 -20.73
C ARG A 24 11.69 8.97 -21.04
N SER A 25 10.43 9.19 -20.63
CA SER A 25 9.73 10.47 -20.83
C SER A 25 10.14 11.55 -19.82
N GLY A 26 10.73 11.17 -18.68
CA GLY A 26 11.13 12.08 -17.60
C GLY A 26 12.43 12.85 -17.80
N GLN A 27 12.99 12.92 -19.02
CA GLN A 27 14.26 13.64 -19.27
C GLN A 27 14.12 15.15 -19.53
N ASP A 28 12.90 15.70 -19.61
CA ASP A 28 12.68 17.10 -20.06
C ASP A 28 12.23 18.10 -18.98
N GLN A 29 12.21 17.75 -17.69
CA GLN A 29 11.99 18.73 -16.62
C GLN A 29 13.25 18.89 -15.78
N PRO A 30 14.01 20.00 -15.93
CA PRO A 30 15.10 20.31 -15.02
C PRO A 30 14.51 20.53 -13.63
N GLU A 31 14.67 19.56 -12.72
CA GLU A 31 14.34 19.77 -11.32
C GLU A 31 15.09 21.01 -10.82
N ALA A 32 14.33 21.98 -10.34
CA ALA A 32 14.85 23.28 -9.94
C ALA A 32 15.80 23.15 -8.74
N GLY A 33 17.09 22.93 -9.01
CA GLY A 33 18.21 23.33 -8.16
C GLY A 33 18.24 22.86 -6.71
N GLU A 34 17.52 21.79 -6.35
CA GLU A 34 17.51 21.30 -4.97
C GLU A 34 18.82 20.52 -4.72
N ARG A 35 19.75 21.17 -4.01
CA ARG A 35 21.06 20.58 -3.72
C ARG A 35 20.87 19.25 -2.97
N PRO A 36 21.57 18.17 -3.36
CA PRO A 36 21.52 16.91 -2.63
C PRO A 36 21.83 17.13 -1.15
N ARG A 37 20.86 16.85 -0.28
CA ARG A 37 21.01 16.99 1.19
C ARG A 37 22.01 15.98 1.76
N LEU A 38 22.21 14.87 1.08
CA LEU A 38 23.10 13.77 1.46
C LEU A 38 23.99 13.39 0.29
N SER A 39 25.22 12.99 0.58
CA SER A 39 26.09 12.37 -0.42
C SER A 39 25.53 11.00 -0.83
N THR A 40 25.77 10.56 -2.06
CA THR A 40 25.31 9.25 -2.56
C THR A 40 25.71 8.11 -1.63
N ARG A 41 26.94 8.15 -1.10
CA ARG A 41 27.44 7.17 -0.14
C ARG A 41 26.63 7.18 1.15
N ALA A 42 26.33 8.36 1.70
CA ALA A 42 25.51 8.47 2.90
C ALA A 42 24.08 7.94 2.65
N SER A 43 23.47 8.27 1.50
CA SER A 43 22.15 7.75 1.12
C SER A 43 22.11 6.23 1.02
N VAL A 44 23.10 5.61 0.37
CA VAL A 44 23.19 4.15 0.26
C VAL A 44 23.36 3.49 1.63
N ILE A 45 24.21 4.04 2.50
CA ILE A 45 24.39 3.52 3.86
C ILE A 45 23.07 3.63 4.65
N MET A 46 22.41 4.77 4.58
CA MET A 46 21.15 5.01 5.30
C MET A 46 20.04 4.07 4.81
N LEU A 47 19.96 3.83 3.49
CA LEU A 47 19.05 2.84 2.89
C LEU A 47 19.35 1.42 3.38
N ALA A 48 20.62 1.00 3.39
CA ALA A 48 20.99 -0.33 3.84
C ALA A 48 20.68 -0.55 5.33
N VAL A 49 20.99 0.44 6.17
CA VAL A 49 20.67 0.40 7.60
C VAL A 49 19.16 0.38 7.83
N GLY A 50 18.41 1.25 7.16
CA GLY A 50 16.95 1.30 7.26
C GLY A 50 16.27 0.01 6.80
N ALA A 51 16.72 -0.56 5.68
CA ALA A 51 16.21 -1.84 5.18
C ALA A 51 16.50 -2.98 6.18
N THR A 52 17.71 -3.03 6.72
CA THR A 52 18.10 -4.04 7.73
C THR A 52 17.27 -3.90 9.01
N ALA A 53 17.12 -2.67 9.53
CA ALA A 53 16.27 -2.40 10.69
C ALA A 53 14.81 -2.79 10.45
N SER A 54 14.28 -2.49 9.26
CA SER A 54 12.92 -2.85 8.88
C SER A 54 12.67 -4.36 8.91
N VAL A 55 13.65 -5.18 8.50
CA VAL A 55 13.57 -6.65 8.61
C VAL A 55 13.37 -7.09 10.06
N PHE A 56 14.18 -6.57 11.00
CA PHE A 56 14.07 -6.91 12.41
C PHE A 56 12.74 -6.44 13.03
N VAL A 57 12.33 -5.20 12.74
CA VAL A 57 11.06 -4.66 13.24
C VAL A 57 9.87 -5.44 12.70
N SER A 58 9.89 -5.82 11.42
CA SER A 58 8.84 -6.63 10.81
C SER A 58 8.74 -8.02 11.46
N ASP A 59 9.88 -8.64 11.75
CA ASP A 59 9.92 -9.94 12.41
C ASP A 59 9.37 -9.87 13.84
N TRP A 60 9.81 -8.88 14.63
CA TRP A 60 9.28 -8.64 15.98
C TRP A 60 7.79 -8.35 15.98
N PHE A 61 7.33 -7.54 15.02
CA PHE A 61 5.91 -7.21 14.88
C PHE A 61 5.06 -8.46 14.62
N VAL A 62 5.47 -9.32 13.67
CA VAL A 62 4.75 -10.57 13.37
C VAL A 62 4.79 -11.53 14.57
N HIS A 63 5.93 -11.62 15.26
CA HIS A 63 6.08 -12.45 16.48
C HIS A 63 5.17 -11.99 17.61
N ALA A 64 4.98 -10.68 17.79
CA ALA A 64 4.07 -10.14 18.79
C ALA A 64 2.59 -10.24 18.36
N LEU A 65 2.31 -10.09 17.06
CA LEU A 65 0.94 -10.05 16.54
C LEU A 65 0.26 -11.42 16.62
N ARG A 66 0.95 -12.52 16.26
CA ARG A 66 0.39 -13.88 16.26
C ARG A 66 -0.26 -14.29 17.59
N PRO A 67 0.44 -14.26 18.75
CA PRO A 67 -0.17 -14.62 20.03
C PRO A 67 -1.27 -13.63 20.45
N THR A 68 -1.17 -12.37 20.01
CA THR A 68 -2.22 -11.36 20.27
C THR A 68 -3.52 -11.71 19.54
N ILE A 69 -3.41 -12.17 18.29
CA ILE A 69 -4.57 -12.64 17.51
C ILE A 69 -5.28 -13.78 18.25
N ASP A 70 -4.51 -14.77 18.72
CA ASP A 70 -5.06 -15.95 19.38
C ASP A 70 -5.65 -15.62 20.76
N THR A 71 -4.99 -14.79 21.55
CA THR A 71 -5.43 -14.43 22.91
C THR A 71 -6.66 -13.53 22.92
N LEU A 72 -6.71 -12.56 22.00
CA LEU A 72 -7.82 -11.61 21.90
C LEU A 72 -8.94 -12.08 20.95
N HIS A 73 -8.81 -13.28 20.38
CA HIS A 73 -9.78 -13.85 19.42
C HIS A 73 -10.07 -12.90 18.25
N ILE A 74 -9.02 -12.22 17.77
CA ILE A 74 -9.13 -11.31 16.63
C ILE A 74 -9.20 -12.15 15.35
N SER A 75 -10.01 -11.77 14.37
CA SER A 75 -10.02 -12.47 13.08
C SER A 75 -8.70 -12.22 12.33
N GLN A 76 -8.21 -13.24 11.61
CA GLN A 76 -7.02 -13.11 10.76
C GLN A 76 -7.20 -12.02 9.70
N ALA A 77 -8.43 -11.86 9.18
CA ALA A 77 -8.76 -10.83 8.23
C ALA A 77 -8.65 -9.42 8.84
N PHE A 78 -9.16 -9.19 10.05
CA PHE A 78 -9.03 -7.89 10.71
C PHE A 78 -7.58 -7.56 11.03
N ALA A 79 -6.82 -8.54 11.54
CA ALA A 79 -5.41 -8.35 11.81
C ALA A 79 -4.64 -7.93 10.54
N GLY A 80 -4.87 -8.62 9.42
CA GLY A 80 -4.24 -8.30 8.14
C GLY A 80 -4.71 -6.99 7.50
N LEU A 81 -6.03 -6.79 7.39
CA LEU A 81 -6.62 -5.67 6.64
C LEU A 81 -6.62 -4.35 7.41
N VAL A 82 -6.59 -4.40 8.75
CA VAL A 82 -6.66 -3.20 9.61
C VAL A 82 -5.35 -2.99 10.33
N ILE A 83 -4.94 -3.93 11.19
CA ILE A 83 -3.79 -3.72 12.08
C ILE A 83 -2.48 -3.63 11.29
N VAL A 84 -2.21 -4.64 10.45
CA VAL A 84 -0.99 -4.69 9.63
C VAL A 84 -0.99 -3.55 8.60
N ALA A 85 -2.14 -3.26 7.98
CA ALA A 85 -2.24 -2.19 6.99
C ALA A 85 -1.96 -0.79 7.57
N ILE A 86 -2.51 -0.49 8.75
CA ILE A 86 -2.23 0.77 9.46
C ILE A 86 -0.75 0.85 9.83
N ALA A 87 -0.19 -0.21 10.40
CA ALA A 87 1.21 -0.22 10.82
C ALA A 87 2.17 -0.05 9.64
N GLY A 88 1.93 -0.77 8.54
CA GLY A 88 2.76 -0.72 7.32
C GLY A 88 2.74 0.65 6.64
N ASN A 89 1.61 1.34 6.67
CA ASN A 89 1.42 2.62 5.98
C ASN A 89 1.42 3.83 6.94
N ALA A 90 1.78 3.65 8.22
CA ALA A 90 1.67 4.69 9.24
C ALA A 90 2.44 5.97 8.87
N VAL A 91 3.66 5.81 8.36
CA VAL A 91 4.52 6.93 7.96
C VAL A 91 3.90 7.71 6.79
N GLU A 92 3.38 7.01 5.78
CA GLU A 92 2.72 7.63 4.63
C GLU A 92 1.43 8.34 5.04
N ASN A 93 0.64 7.74 5.93
CA ASN A 93 -0.58 8.34 6.47
C ASN A 93 -0.27 9.65 7.22
N VAL A 94 0.74 9.65 8.10
CA VAL A 94 1.17 10.87 8.83
C VAL A 94 1.68 11.94 7.87
N ALA A 95 2.46 11.55 6.86
CA ALA A 95 2.95 12.48 5.84
C ALA A 95 1.80 13.09 5.03
N GLY A 96 0.83 12.27 4.61
CA GLY A 96 -0.37 12.72 3.89
C GLY A 96 -1.21 13.69 4.72
N ILE A 97 -1.46 13.37 5.99
CA ILE A 97 -2.16 14.25 6.92
C ILE A 97 -1.42 15.60 7.07
N ALA A 98 -0.09 15.55 7.25
CA ALA A 98 0.73 16.76 7.37
C ALA A 98 0.72 17.62 6.09
N LEU A 99 0.70 17.00 4.91
CA LEU A 99 0.57 17.70 3.62
C LEU A 99 -0.81 18.36 3.49
N SER A 100 -1.89 17.63 3.81
CA SER A 100 -3.26 18.15 3.78
C SER A 100 -3.43 19.33 4.74
N TYR A 101 -2.90 19.25 5.97
CA TYR A 101 -2.92 20.37 6.92
C TYR A 101 -2.19 21.61 6.43
N ARG A 102 -1.23 21.46 5.52
CA ARG A 102 -0.49 22.57 4.89
C ARG A 102 -1.18 23.09 3.62
N GLY A 103 -2.44 22.72 3.39
CA GLY A 103 -3.19 23.09 2.19
C GLY A 103 -2.72 22.40 0.92
N ARG A 104 -1.97 21.29 1.02
CA ARG A 104 -1.45 20.52 -0.12
C ARG A 104 -2.19 19.18 -0.28
N ALA A 105 -3.52 19.25 -0.27
CA ALA A 105 -4.39 18.07 -0.35
C ALA A 105 -4.18 17.28 -1.66
N GLU A 106 -4.00 17.97 -2.80
CA GLU A 106 -3.69 17.33 -4.08
C GLU A 106 -2.42 16.46 -4.02
N LEU A 107 -1.36 16.95 -3.36
CA LEU A 107 -0.12 16.19 -3.18
C LEU A 107 -0.33 15.00 -2.25
N ALA A 108 -1.12 15.15 -1.18
CA ALA A 108 -1.46 14.05 -0.29
C ALA A 108 -2.24 12.95 -1.05
N ILE A 109 -3.23 13.34 -1.86
CA ILE A 109 -3.98 12.42 -2.73
C ILE A 109 -3.05 11.73 -3.73
N ALA A 110 -2.15 12.47 -4.37
CA ALA A 110 -1.21 11.90 -5.34
C ALA A 110 -0.26 10.87 -4.69
N VAL A 111 0.25 11.15 -3.49
CA VAL A 111 1.09 10.21 -2.72
C VAL A 111 0.32 8.91 -2.43
N VAL A 112 -0.92 9.02 -1.94
CA VAL A 112 -1.76 7.84 -1.63
C VAL A 112 -2.09 7.05 -2.89
N LYS A 113 -2.51 7.70 -3.99
CA LYS A 113 -2.81 7.03 -5.27
C LYS A 113 -1.60 6.28 -5.82
N ASN A 114 -0.42 6.90 -5.74
CA ASN A 114 0.81 6.26 -6.19
C ASN A 114 1.20 5.06 -5.30
N SER A 115 1.09 5.18 -3.98
CA SER A 115 1.36 4.06 -3.06
C SER A 115 0.42 2.87 -3.34
N VAL A 116 -0.90 3.11 -3.44
CA VAL A 116 -1.88 2.06 -3.75
C VAL A 116 -1.62 1.42 -5.11
N ALA A 117 -1.32 2.22 -6.14
CA ALA A 117 -0.99 1.72 -7.47
C ALA A 117 0.28 0.87 -7.47
N GLN A 118 1.33 1.28 -6.75
CA GLN A 118 2.56 0.48 -6.61
C GLN A 118 2.30 -0.84 -5.88
N ILE A 119 1.49 -0.82 -4.82
CA ILE A 119 1.13 -2.04 -4.10
C ILE A 119 0.39 -3.02 -5.02
N ALA A 120 -0.61 -2.53 -5.76
CA ALA A 120 -1.45 -3.35 -6.62
C ALA A 120 -0.73 -3.84 -7.90
N ALA A 121 0.05 -2.97 -8.54
CA ALA A 121 0.68 -3.24 -9.83
C ALA A 121 2.08 -3.86 -9.72
N PHE A 122 2.76 -3.72 -8.58
CA PHE A 122 4.11 -4.24 -8.40
C PHE A 122 4.22 -5.16 -7.19
N LEU A 123 3.98 -4.65 -5.98
CA LEU A 123 4.31 -5.37 -4.75
C LEU A 123 3.54 -6.70 -4.64
N TYR A 124 2.21 -6.67 -4.75
CA TYR A 124 1.39 -7.87 -4.60
C TYR A 124 1.66 -8.92 -5.69
N PRO A 125 1.70 -8.57 -7.00
CA PRO A 125 2.14 -9.49 -8.06
C PRO A 125 3.54 -10.09 -7.80
N ALA A 126 4.50 -9.28 -7.36
CA ALA A 126 5.84 -9.76 -7.03
C ALA A 126 5.79 -10.75 -5.86
N LEU A 127 5.01 -10.48 -4.81
CA LEU A 127 4.81 -11.39 -3.69
C LEU A 127 4.17 -12.71 -4.10
N VAL A 128 3.23 -12.70 -5.06
CA VAL A 128 2.67 -13.95 -5.63
C VAL A 128 3.79 -14.81 -6.24
N LEU A 129 4.71 -14.22 -6.99
CA LEU A 129 5.84 -14.94 -7.58
C LEU A 129 6.89 -15.38 -6.54
N VAL A 130 7.23 -14.52 -5.58
CA VAL A 130 8.16 -14.85 -4.48
C VAL A 130 7.60 -15.98 -3.62
N SER A 131 6.27 -16.03 -3.42
CA SER A 131 5.62 -17.12 -2.69
C SER A 131 5.80 -18.49 -3.35
N LEU A 132 6.27 -18.57 -4.60
CA LEU A 132 6.66 -19.82 -5.26
C LEU A 132 7.93 -20.44 -4.67
N LEU A 133 8.66 -19.71 -3.85
CA LEU A 133 9.85 -20.19 -3.12
C LEU A 133 9.55 -20.58 -1.66
N THR A 134 8.35 -20.27 -1.15
CA THR A 134 7.98 -20.51 0.26
C THR A 134 7.00 -21.67 0.43
N ALA A 135 6.75 -22.12 1.66
CA ALA A 135 5.77 -23.17 1.93
C ALA A 135 4.33 -22.71 1.64
N THR A 136 4.01 -21.45 1.93
CA THR A 136 2.67 -20.87 1.78
C THR A 136 2.57 -20.11 0.45
N ARG A 137 1.59 -20.49 -0.39
CA ARG A 137 1.39 -19.87 -1.71
C ARG A 137 0.39 -18.72 -1.61
N LEU A 138 0.78 -17.54 -2.06
CA LEU A 138 -0.12 -16.40 -2.23
C LEU A 138 -0.86 -16.49 -3.56
N THR A 139 -2.11 -16.02 -3.58
CA THR A 139 -2.98 -16.09 -4.76
C THR A 139 -3.92 -14.90 -4.76
N PHE A 140 -4.29 -14.41 -5.95
CA PHE A 140 -5.32 -13.37 -6.11
C PHE A 140 -6.75 -13.82 -5.73
N ALA A 141 -6.97 -15.11 -5.50
CA ALA A 141 -8.27 -15.62 -5.05
C ALA A 141 -8.45 -15.26 -3.57
N ILE A 142 -9.30 -14.27 -3.33
CA ILE A 142 -9.76 -13.83 -2.01
C ILE A 142 -11.26 -14.12 -1.87
N ALA A 143 -11.80 -14.07 -0.65
CA ALA A 143 -13.21 -14.30 -0.41
C ALA A 143 -14.09 -13.28 -1.17
N PRO A 144 -15.27 -13.67 -1.69
CA PRO A 144 -16.14 -12.79 -2.48
C PRO A 144 -16.48 -11.46 -1.80
N VAL A 145 -16.66 -11.48 -0.47
CA VAL A 145 -16.89 -10.28 0.33
C VAL A 145 -15.75 -9.26 0.19
N TYR A 146 -14.49 -9.72 0.21
CA TYR A 146 -13.32 -8.86 0.05
C TYR A 146 -13.14 -8.40 -1.39
N ILE A 147 -13.59 -9.18 -2.38
CA ILE A 147 -13.65 -8.71 -3.77
C ILE A 147 -14.63 -7.54 -3.88
N GLY A 148 -15.82 -7.68 -3.31
CA GLY A 148 -16.82 -6.61 -3.27
C GLY A 148 -16.32 -5.36 -2.54
N ALA A 149 -15.70 -5.53 -1.37
CA ALA A 149 -15.11 -4.45 -0.59
C ALA A 149 -13.99 -3.72 -1.35
N LEU A 150 -13.08 -4.47 -1.98
CA LEU A 150 -11.98 -3.91 -2.77
C LEU A 150 -12.51 -3.12 -3.97
N PHE A 151 -13.46 -3.70 -4.70
CA PHE A 151 -14.08 -3.05 -5.85
C PHE A 151 -14.84 -1.78 -5.45
N GLY A 152 -15.68 -1.86 -4.41
CA GLY A 152 -16.43 -0.71 -3.90
C GLY A 152 -15.51 0.41 -3.43
N THR A 153 -14.45 0.08 -2.69
CA THR A 153 -13.45 1.05 -2.24
C THR A 153 -12.74 1.70 -3.42
N ALA A 154 -12.36 0.93 -4.44
CA ALA A 154 -11.71 1.46 -5.64
C ALA A 154 -12.61 2.44 -6.39
N VAL A 155 -13.92 2.15 -6.50
CA VAL A 155 -14.90 3.05 -7.13
C VAL A 155 -15.07 4.34 -6.32
N ILE A 156 -15.22 4.23 -4.99
CA ILE A 156 -15.37 5.39 -4.11
C ILE A 156 -14.13 6.30 -4.20
N VAL A 157 -12.93 5.72 -4.08
CA VAL A 157 -11.67 6.48 -4.19
C VAL A 157 -11.51 7.07 -5.59
N TRP A 158 -11.91 6.35 -6.64
CA TRP A 158 -11.86 6.88 -8.00
C TRP A 158 -12.78 8.10 -8.18
N GLN A 159 -14.01 8.04 -7.67
CA GLN A 159 -14.92 9.18 -7.72
C GLN A 159 -14.43 10.38 -6.90
N ILE A 160 -14.03 10.14 -5.65
CA ILE A 160 -13.61 11.21 -4.72
C ILE A 160 -12.29 11.85 -5.14
N THR A 161 -11.39 11.13 -5.82
CA THR A 161 -10.09 11.68 -6.24
C THR A 161 -10.07 12.16 -7.69
N GLY A 162 -11.24 12.25 -8.33
CA GLY A 162 -11.38 12.61 -9.74
C GLY A 162 -11.27 14.12 -10.00
N ASP A 163 -11.78 14.94 -9.09
CA ASP A 163 -11.74 16.40 -9.13
C ASP A 163 -10.50 17.00 -8.43
N GLY A 164 -9.84 16.23 -7.56
CA GLY A 164 -8.59 16.62 -6.89
C GLY A 164 -8.81 17.49 -5.65
N GLU A 165 -10.05 17.86 -5.36
CA GLU A 165 -10.42 18.55 -4.15
C GLU A 165 -10.69 17.53 -3.03
N ALA A 166 -10.54 17.96 -1.78
CA ALA A 166 -10.84 17.11 -0.62
C ALA A 166 -11.78 17.87 0.30
N THR A 167 -13.06 17.52 0.28
CA THR A 167 -14.05 18.06 1.20
C THR A 167 -14.08 17.26 2.50
N VAL A 168 -14.52 17.90 3.59
CA VAL A 168 -14.69 17.22 4.89
C VAL A 168 -15.70 16.07 4.78
N PHE A 169 -16.73 16.22 3.94
CA PHE A 169 -17.73 15.20 3.70
C PHE A 169 -17.13 13.94 3.05
N GLU A 170 -16.31 14.10 2.01
CA GLU A 170 -15.63 12.98 1.35
C GLU A 170 -14.66 12.27 2.28
N GLY A 171 -13.90 13.03 3.06
CA GLY A 171 -13.03 12.48 4.11
C GLY A 171 -13.82 11.65 5.13
N ALA A 172 -14.96 12.17 5.61
CA ALA A 172 -15.83 11.45 6.53
C ALA A 172 -16.44 10.18 5.89
N ALA A 173 -16.83 10.23 4.62
CA ALA A 173 -17.35 9.08 3.87
C ALA A 173 -16.29 7.97 3.69
N LEU A 174 -15.03 8.35 3.42
CA LEU A 174 -13.91 7.41 3.34
C LEU A 174 -13.61 6.76 4.70
N VAL A 175 -13.58 7.55 5.78
CA VAL A 175 -13.40 7.04 7.14
C VAL A 175 -14.54 6.09 7.53
N ALA A 176 -15.80 6.46 7.25
CA ALA A 176 -16.95 5.61 7.51
C ALA A 176 -16.86 4.28 6.75
N THR A 177 -16.48 4.33 5.47
CA THR A 177 -16.26 3.14 4.65
C THR A 177 -15.18 2.25 5.25
N PHE A 178 -14.04 2.82 5.66
CA PHE A 178 -12.96 2.08 6.32
C PHE A 178 -13.45 1.41 7.62
N VAL A 179 -14.18 2.12 8.47
CA VAL A 179 -14.73 1.57 9.72
C VAL A 179 -15.71 0.42 9.46
N ILE A 180 -16.58 0.55 8.45
CA ILE A 180 -17.51 -0.51 8.06
C ILE A 180 -16.75 -1.75 7.59
N LEU A 181 -15.74 -1.58 6.73
CA LEU A 181 -14.92 -2.70 6.26
C LEU A 181 -14.10 -3.34 7.38
N ALA A 182 -13.61 -2.54 8.32
CA ALA A 182 -12.95 -3.04 9.52
C ALA A 182 -13.91 -3.87 10.37
N ALA A 183 -15.16 -3.42 10.56
CA ALA A 183 -16.18 -4.19 11.27
C ALA A 183 -16.51 -5.50 10.55
N VAL A 184 -16.70 -5.47 9.23
CA VAL A 184 -16.91 -6.70 8.43
C VAL A 184 -15.74 -7.66 8.63
N ALA A 185 -14.50 -7.19 8.47
CA ALA A 185 -13.33 -8.03 8.70
C ALA A 185 -13.26 -8.59 10.13
N ALA A 186 -13.69 -7.84 11.15
CA ALA A 186 -13.68 -8.28 12.54
C ALA A 186 -14.72 -9.36 12.85
N PHE A 187 -15.92 -9.26 12.28
CA PHE A 187 -17.07 -10.10 12.64
C PHE A 187 -17.41 -11.18 11.62
N GLU A 188 -16.85 -11.12 10.42
CA GLU A 188 -16.96 -12.17 9.42
C GLU A 188 -15.90 -13.24 9.72
N SER A 189 -16.27 -14.19 10.59
CA SER A 189 -15.47 -15.36 10.99
C SER A 189 -16.18 -16.66 10.64
#